data_AF-A0A8T2KGM3-F1
#
_entry.id   AF-A0A8T2KGM3-F1
#
_cell.length_a   1.000
_cell.length_b   1.000
_cell.length_c   1.000
_cell.angle_alpha   90.00
_cell.angle_beta   90.00
_cell.angle_gamma   90.00
#
_symmetry.space_group_name_H-M   'P 1'
#
loop_
_entity.id
_entity.type
_entity.pdbx_description
1 polymer ?
#
loop_
_entity_poly.entity_id
_entity_poly.type
_entity_poly.pdbx_seq_one_letter_code
_entity_poly.pdbx_strand_id
1 'polypeptide(L)'
;MLYIFLKRTLGQFSYSVNQSKSLTVSEGDPAQMNCSYTGTENSLQWYRQIRGQPPQILLIHVISGYKTDKGFSMFLDTKSKFTFLYLNVTQVEDSAVYYCALLLDYWIREALYGSIGWRNVNAHFAAAARIPEEVVSK
;
A
#
# COMPACT_ATOMS: atom_id res chain seq x y z
N MET A 1 13.46 -14.43 -11.81
CA MET A 1 12.98 -13.04 -11.91
C MET A 1 11.56 -12.97 -11.42
N LEU A 2 11.26 -12.00 -10.57
CA LEU A 2 9.98 -11.78 -9.91
C LEU A 2 9.31 -10.55 -10.50
N TYR A 3 7.98 -10.59 -10.61
CA TYR A 3 7.19 -9.45 -11.09
C TYR A 3 6.36 -8.87 -9.96
N ILE A 4 6.75 -7.68 -9.53
CA ILE A 4 6.03 -6.89 -8.54
C ILE A 4 5.23 -5.86 -9.32
N PHE A 5 3.92 -6.01 -9.34
CA PHE A 5 3.04 -5.03 -9.98
C PHE A 5 2.64 -3.97 -8.97
N LEU A 6 2.56 -2.72 -9.42
CA LEU A 6 2.25 -1.60 -8.57
C LEU A 6 1.02 -0.90 -9.14
N LYS A 7 -0.08 -0.92 -8.39
CA LYS A 7 -1.32 -0.20 -8.73
C LYS A 7 -1.66 0.96 -7.78
N ARG A 8 -2.00 2.12 -8.35
CA ARG A 8 -2.38 3.34 -7.63
C ARG A 8 -3.83 3.25 -7.17
N THR A 9 -4.12 3.66 -5.93
CA THR A 9 -5.49 3.92 -5.46
C THR A 9 -5.73 5.42 -5.45
N LEU A 10 -6.85 5.88 -6.03
CA LEU A 10 -7.20 7.30 -6.02
C LEU A 10 -7.53 7.74 -4.59
N GLY A 11 -6.79 8.73 -4.09
CA GLY A 11 -7.28 9.61 -3.04
C GLY A 11 -8.36 10.52 -3.63
N GLN A 12 -9.35 10.91 -2.84
CA GLN A 12 -10.46 11.74 -3.31
C GLN A 12 -9.93 13.06 -3.92
N PHE A 13 -10.49 13.42 -5.09
CA PHE A 13 -10.30 14.57 -6.03
C PHE A 13 -9.12 15.58 -5.95
N SER A 14 -8.38 15.75 -4.85
CA SER A 14 -7.16 16.58 -4.74
C SER A 14 -5.91 15.80 -4.33
N TYR A 15 -6.06 14.55 -3.86
CA TYR A 15 -4.93 13.72 -3.43
C TYR A 15 -4.55 12.72 -4.50
N SER A 16 -3.26 12.65 -4.78
CA SER A 16 -2.69 11.75 -5.76
C SER A 16 -1.72 10.81 -5.05
N VAL A 17 -1.71 9.56 -5.49
CA VAL A 17 -0.71 8.57 -5.08
C VAL A 17 0.04 8.15 -6.34
N ASN A 18 1.36 8.24 -6.29
CA ASN A 18 2.24 7.99 -7.41
C ASN A 18 3.26 6.91 -7.03
N GLN A 19 3.20 5.82 -7.77
CA GLN A 19 4.17 4.73 -7.72
C GLN A 19 4.49 4.27 -9.14
N SER A 20 5.64 3.61 -9.29
CA SER A 20 6.02 2.90 -10.52
C SER A 20 4.93 1.89 -10.91
N LYS A 21 4.89 1.44 -12.17
CA LYS A 21 3.86 0.45 -12.60
C LYS A 21 4.26 -0.99 -12.28
N SER A 22 5.56 -1.26 -12.28
CA SER A 22 6.11 -2.57 -11.99
C SER A 22 7.55 -2.45 -11.51
N LEU A 23 8.02 -3.48 -10.82
CA LEU A 23 9.40 -3.70 -10.42
C LEU A 23 9.76 -5.16 -10.73
N THR A 24 10.93 -5.38 -11.34
CA THR A 24 11.48 -6.71 -11.59
C THR A 24 12.73 -6.89 -10.75
N VAL A 25 12.78 -7.99 -9.99
CA VAL A 25 13.88 -8.28 -9.05
C VAL A 25 14.27 -9.75 -9.14
N SER A 26 15.54 -10.09 -8.89
CA SER A 26 15.96 -11.49 -8.80
C SER A 26 15.60 -12.06 -7.44
N GLU A 27 15.33 -13.35 -7.38
CA GLU A 27 15.13 -14.02 -6.08
C GLU A 27 16.38 -13.87 -5.23
N GLY A 28 16.20 -13.62 -3.93
CA GLY A 28 17.27 -13.33 -2.98
C GLY A 28 17.69 -11.86 -2.94
N ASP A 29 17.44 -11.08 -3.99
CA ASP A 29 17.76 -9.65 -4.02
C ASP A 29 16.73 -8.83 -3.22
N PRO A 30 17.14 -7.71 -2.62
CA PRO A 30 16.23 -6.80 -1.95
C PRO A 30 15.33 -6.07 -2.96
N ALA A 31 14.09 -5.80 -2.56
CA ALA A 31 13.14 -5.01 -3.35
C ALA A 31 12.69 -3.77 -2.58
N GLN A 32 12.72 -2.62 -3.26
CA GLN A 32 12.20 -1.36 -2.73
C GLN A 32 11.12 -0.79 -3.65
N MET A 33 9.92 -0.60 -3.12
CA MET A 33 8.78 -0.02 -3.81
C MET A 33 8.54 1.39 -3.28
N ASN A 34 8.76 2.38 -4.14
CA ASN A 34 8.61 3.79 -3.80
C ASN A 34 7.20 4.29 -4.08
N CYS A 35 6.71 5.18 -3.23
CA CYS A 35 5.43 5.85 -3.36
C CYS A 35 5.55 7.31 -2.90
N SER A 36 5.14 8.25 -3.75
CA SER A 36 4.92 9.64 -3.36
C SER A 36 3.44 9.95 -3.38
N TYR A 37 3.01 10.93 -2.59
CA TYR A 37 1.61 11.32 -2.52
C TYR A 37 1.45 12.83 -2.37
N THR A 38 0.25 13.32 -2.65
CA THR A 38 -0.17 14.70 -2.35
C THR A 38 -1.30 14.68 -1.33
N GLY A 39 -1.35 15.68 -0.47
CA GLY A 39 -2.41 15.84 0.52
C GLY A 39 -1.94 16.23 1.91
N THR A 40 -2.89 16.40 2.81
CA THR A 40 -2.64 16.79 4.21
C THR A 40 -2.53 15.59 5.14
N GLU A 41 -3.05 14.45 4.71
CA GLU A 41 -3.12 13.22 5.46
C GLU A 41 -1.72 12.63 5.63
N ASN A 42 -1.53 11.91 6.74
CA ASN A 42 -0.26 11.28 7.08
C ASN A 42 -0.39 9.76 7.24
N SER A 43 -1.59 9.20 7.03
CA SER A 43 -1.81 7.77 7.21
C SER A 43 -1.60 6.99 5.93
N LEU A 44 -0.43 6.37 5.83
CA LEU A 44 -0.03 5.59 4.67
C LEU A 44 -0.16 4.11 4.96
N GLN A 45 -0.62 3.39 3.95
CA GLN A 45 -0.86 1.96 4.02
C GLN A 45 -0.23 1.27 2.82
N TRP A 46 0.38 0.12 3.07
CA TRP A 46 0.81 -0.80 2.03
C TRP A 46 -0.03 -2.07 2.08
N TYR A 47 -0.53 -2.48 0.91
CA TYR A 47 -1.25 -3.72 0.71
C TYR A 47 -0.51 -4.64 -0.25
N ARG A 48 -0.72 -5.93 -0.10
CA ARG A 48 -0.34 -6.97 -1.05
C ARG A 48 -1.58 -7.73 -1.49
N GLN A 49 -1.70 -7.94 -2.79
CA GLN A 49 -2.73 -8.76 -3.38
C GLN A 49 -2.09 -9.89 -4.17
N ILE A 50 -2.24 -11.09 -3.64
CA ILE A 50 -1.96 -12.32 -4.36
C ILE A 50 -3.10 -12.54 -5.37
N ARG A 51 -2.76 -13.07 -6.56
CA ARG A 51 -3.76 -13.33 -7.60
C ARG A 51 -4.90 -14.20 -7.06
N GLY A 52 -6.14 -13.78 -7.34
CA GLY A 52 -7.35 -14.48 -6.87
C GLY A 52 -7.70 -14.25 -5.40
N GLN A 53 -6.93 -13.43 -4.67
CA GLN A 53 -7.20 -13.08 -3.28
C GLN A 53 -7.58 -11.60 -3.12
N PRO A 54 -8.33 -11.23 -2.07
CA PRO A 54 -8.53 -9.83 -1.73
C PRO A 54 -7.19 -9.18 -1.30
N PRO A 55 -7.01 -7.86 -1.50
CA PRO A 55 -5.85 -7.14 -0.96
C PRO A 55 -5.76 -7.30 0.56
N GLN A 56 -4.58 -7.65 1.04
CA GLN A 56 -4.27 -7.81 2.45
C GLN A 56 -3.32 -6.70 2.90
N ILE A 57 -3.57 -6.15 4.08
CA ILE A 57 -2.74 -5.09 4.63
C ILE A 57 -1.40 -5.66 5.10
N LEU A 58 -0.31 -5.05 4.65
CA LEU A 58 1.03 -5.35 5.13
C LEU A 58 1.38 -4.46 6.31
N LEU A 59 1.28 -3.15 6.09
CA LEU A 59 1.80 -2.15 7.01
C LEU A 59 0.96 -0.86 6.96
N ILE A 60 0.83 -0.21 8.11
CA ILE A 60 0.23 1.13 8.27
C ILE A 60 1.20 2.01 9.07
N HIS A 61 1.47 3.23 8.60
CA HIS A 61 2.19 4.27 9.33
C HIS A 61 1.42 5.59 9.32
N VAL A 62 1.49 6.32 10.43
CA VAL A 62 0.85 7.66 10.58
C VAL A 62 1.82 8.78 10.96
N ILE A 63 3.03 8.42 11.41
CA ILE A 63 4.11 9.33 11.83
C ILE A 63 5.33 9.12 10.95
N SER A 64 6.21 10.10 10.78
CA SER A 64 7.47 9.88 10.05
C SER A 64 8.38 8.88 10.76
N GLY A 65 9.10 8.05 10.01
CA GLY A 65 10.05 7.07 10.53
C GLY A 65 9.92 5.69 9.89
N TYR A 66 10.60 4.73 10.50
CA TYR A 66 10.62 3.33 10.07
C TYR A 66 9.66 2.48 10.90
N LYS A 67 9.02 1.52 10.23
CA LYS A 67 8.25 0.45 10.85
C LYS A 67 8.49 -0.86 10.13
N THR A 68 8.68 -1.93 10.89
CA THR A 68 8.87 -3.28 10.35
C THR A 68 7.80 -4.19 10.91
N ASP A 69 7.20 -5.01 10.04
CA ASP A 69 6.28 -6.08 10.43
C ASP A 69 6.33 -7.22 9.40
N LYS A 70 6.24 -8.47 9.87
CA LYS A 70 6.16 -9.69 9.03
C LYS A 70 7.15 -9.75 7.85
N GLY A 71 8.40 -9.30 8.08
CA GLY A 71 9.45 -9.34 7.05
C GLY A 71 9.44 -8.16 6.06
N PHE A 72 8.51 -7.22 6.21
CA PHE A 72 8.46 -5.98 5.46
C PHE A 72 8.92 -4.81 6.32
N SER A 73 9.67 -3.90 5.72
CA SER A 73 10.03 -2.61 6.32
C SER A 73 9.40 -1.48 5.51
N MET A 74 8.86 -0.48 6.19
CA MET A 74 8.28 0.69 5.58
C MET A 74 8.90 1.93 6.20
N PHE A 75 9.25 2.88 5.35
CA PHE A 75 9.62 4.22 5.76
C PHE A 75 8.51 5.20 5.36
N LEU A 76 8.18 6.13 6.24
CA LEU A 76 7.29 7.25 5.93
C LEU A 76 8.01 8.57 6.24
N ASP A 77 7.93 9.51 5.30
CA ASP A 77 8.23 10.92 5.52
C ASP A 77 7.00 11.76 5.17
N THR A 78 6.32 12.25 6.21
CA THR A 78 5.12 13.07 6.08
C THR A 78 5.41 14.48 5.58
N LYS A 79 6.66 14.95 5.70
CA LYS A 79 7.07 16.29 5.26
C LYS A 79 7.33 16.30 3.75
N SER A 80 8.09 15.32 3.25
CA SER A 80 8.34 15.18 1.81
C SER A 80 7.23 14.45 1.06
N LYS A 81 6.22 13.94 1.78
CA LYS A 81 5.09 13.17 1.25
C LYS A 81 5.57 11.97 0.43
N PHE A 82 6.45 11.20 1.05
CA PHE A 82 7.13 10.05 0.47
C PHE A 82 7.09 8.85 1.40
N THR A 83 6.98 7.66 0.83
CA THR A 83 7.08 6.39 1.55
C THR A 83 7.70 5.33 0.65
N PHE A 84 8.35 4.34 1.25
CA PHE A 84 8.69 3.12 0.55
C PHE A 84 8.35 1.90 1.38
N LEU A 85 8.11 0.79 0.67
CA LEU A 85 8.06 -0.56 1.23
C LEU A 85 9.32 -1.30 0.77
N TYR A 86 9.96 -2.00 1.70
CA TYR A 86 11.22 -2.69 1.51
C TYR A 86 11.10 -4.14 1.95
N LEU A 87 11.53 -5.05 1.08
CA LEU A 87 11.74 -6.46 1.37
C LEU A 87 13.24 -6.72 1.29
N ASN A 88 13.81 -7.26 2.37
CA ASN A 88 15.26 -7.50 2.43
C ASN A 88 15.70 -8.67 1.54
N VAL A 89 14.88 -9.73 1.51
CA VAL A 89 15.14 -10.95 0.73
C VAL A 89 13.83 -11.32 0.04
N THR A 90 13.83 -11.32 -1.29
CA THR A 90 12.64 -11.65 -2.07
C THR A 90 12.58 -13.14 -2.43
N GLN A 91 11.38 -13.71 -2.40
CA GLN A 91 11.10 -15.10 -2.79
C GLN A 91 10.07 -15.15 -3.91
N VAL A 92 9.99 -16.27 -4.66
CA VAL A 92 9.04 -16.47 -5.78
C VAL A 92 7.61 -16.08 -5.41
N GLU A 93 7.22 -16.43 -4.20
CA GLU A 93 5.89 -16.20 -3.62
C GLU A 93 5.58 -14.71 -3.47
N ASP A 94 6.60 -13.86 -3.33
CA ASP A 94 6.44 -12.40 -3.19
C ASP A 94 5.98 -11.70 -4.47
N SER A 95 5.93 -12.42 -5.59
CA SER A 95 5.30 -11.94 -6.83
C SER A 95 3.81 -11.69 -6.63
N ALA A 96 3.42 -10.42 -6.57
CA ALA A 96 2.07 -9.98 -6.28
C ALA A 96 1.84 -8.54 -6.78
N VAL A 97 0.61 -8.06 -6.64
CA VAL A 97 0.31 -6.63 -6.80
C VAL A 97 0.43 -5.94 -5.45
N TYR A 98 1.23 -4.88 -5.38
CA TYR A 98 1.41 -4.06 -4.19
C TYR A 98 0.78 -2.68 -4.41
N TYR A 99 0.09 -2.21 -3.36
CA TYR A 99 -0.66 -0.95 -3.41
C TYR A 99 -0.17 -0.04 -2.28
N CYS A 100 0.24 1.17 -2.64
CA CYS A 100 0.32 2.28 -1.72
C CYS A 100 -1.03 2.99 -1.67
N ALA A 101 -1.55 3.22 -0.47
CA ALA A 101 -2.82 3.89 -0.25
C ALA A 101 -2.71 4.96 0.85
N LEU A 102 -3.39 6.07 0.63
CA LEU A 102 -3.56 7.15 1.60
C LEU A 102 -4.92 6.99 2.28
N LEU A 103 -4.92 6.87 3.61
CA LEU A 103 -6.12 6.80 4.43
C LEU A 103 -6.43 8.18 4.99
N LEU A 104 -7.67 8.64 4.86
CA LEU A 104 -8.09 9.91 5.44
C LEU A 104 -8.13 9.82 6.97
N ASP A 105 -7.64 10.87 7.63
CA ASP A 105 -7.66 10.99 9.09
C ASP A 105 -9.08 10.83 9.68
N TYR A 106 -10.13 11.20 8.93
CA TYR A 106 -11.52 10.97 9.31
C TYR A 106 -11.81 9.49 9.58
N TRP A 107 -11.42 8.60 8.68
CA TRP A 107 -11.64 7.16 8.83
C TRP A 107 -10.84 6.57 9.99
N ILE A 108 -9.68 7.13 10.31
CA ILE A 108 -8.89 6.73 11.48
C ILE A 108 -9.62 7.14 12.77
N ARG A 109 -10.17 8.35 12.81
CA ARG A 109 -10.96 8.81 13.96
C ARG A 109 -12.21 7.95 14.14
N GLU A 110 -12.91 7.62 13.07
CA GLU A 110 -14.05 6.69 13.13
C GLU A 110 -13.66 5.27 13.57
N ALA A 111 -12.45 4.81 13.22
CA ALA A 111 -11.95 3.50 13.65
C ALA A 111 -11.56 3.47 15.13
N LEU A 112 -11.00 4.57 15.66
CA LEU A 112 -10.48 4.66 17.03
C LEU A 112 -11.52 5.13 18.05
N TYR A 113 -12.37 6.07 17.65
CA TYR A 113 -13.30 6.78 18.54
C TYR A 113 -14.75 6.73 18.04
N GLY A 114 -14.96 6.33 16.78
CA GLY A 114 -16.29 6.20 16.19
C GLY A 114 -16.86 4.79 16.32
N SER A 115 -17.92 4.55 15.56
CA SER A 115 -18.65 3.27 15.59
C SER A 115 -18.15 2.26 14.55
N ILE A 116 -17.38 2.72 13.57
CA ILE A 116 -17.10 1.95 12.35
C ILE A 116 -16.03 0.89 12.59
N GLY A 117 -15.08 1.09 13.50
CA GLY A 117 -14.07 0.08 13.86
C GLY A 117 -13.12 -0.32 12.71
N TRP A 118 -11.90 -0.78 13.05
CA TRP A 118 -10.84 -1.03 12.06
C TRP A 118 -11.17 -2.07 10.98
N ARG A 119 -11.97 -3.10 11.30
CA ARG A 119 -12.36 -4.13 10.32
C ARG A 119 -13.20 -3.55 9.18
N ASN A 120 -14.17 -2.68 9.50
CA ASN A 120 -15.05 -2.12 8.47
C ASN A 120 -14.37 -1.02 7.66
N VAL A 121 -13.49 -0.22 8.30
CA VAL A 121 -12.64 0.73 7.58
C VAL A 121 -11.78 0.00 6.55
N ASN A 122 -11.06 -1.05 6.96
CA ASN A 122 -10.25 -1.83 6.03
C ASN A 122 -11.09 -2.49 4.92
N ALA A 123 -12.31 -2.95 5.21
CA ALA A 123 -13.21 -3.50 4.20
C ALA A 123 -13.64 -2.47 3.15
N HIS A 124 -13.92 -1.23 3.57
CA HIS A 124 -14.25 -0.12 2.68
C HIS A 124 -13.07 0.23 1.75
N PHE A 125 -11.85 0.30 2.29
CA PHE A 125 -10.64 0.54 1.48
C PHE A 125 -10.29 -0.64 0.58
N ALA A 126 -10.41 -1.87 1.06
CA ALA A 126 -10.22 -3.07 0.24
C ALA A 126 -11.28 -3.18 -0.87
N ALA A 127 -12.49 -2.65 -0.66
CA ALA A 127 -13.52 -2.52 -1.69
C ALA A 127 -13.17 -1.41 -2.71
N ALA A 128 -12.66 -0.26 -2.27
CA ALA A 128 -12.19 0.80 -3.15
C ALA A 128 -10.93 0.42 -3.95
N ALA A 129 -10.07 -0.42 -3.36
CA ALA A 129 -8.91 -1.04 -4.02
C ALA A 129 -9.29 -2.26 -4.89
N ARG A 130 -10.54 -2.73 -4.81
CA ARG A 130 -11.09 -3.78 -5.68
C ARG A 130 -11.34 -3.19 -7.06
N ILE A 131 -10.34 -3.26 -7.92
CA ILE A 131 -10.44 -2.85 -9.33
C ILE A 131 -11.30 -3.89 -10.07
N PRO A 132 -12.21 -3.47 -10.97
CA PRO A 132 -12.94 -4.40 -11.86
C PRO A 132 -11.96 -5.29 -12.62
N GLU A 133 -12.35 -6.54 -12.93
CA GLU A 133 -11.56 -7.57 -13.63
C GLU A 133 -11.02 -7.16 -15.02
N GLU A 134 -11.22 -5.93 -15.46
CA GLU A 134 -11.07 -5.47 -16.85
C GLU A 134 -9.64 -5.11 -17.29
N VAL A 135 -8.61 -5.49 -16.52
CA VAL A 135 -7.19 -5.32 -16.95
C VAL A 135 -6.40 -6.63 -16.82
N VAL A 136 -7.08 -7.77 -16.98
CA VAL A 136 -6.45 -9.09 -17.14
C VAL A 136 -6.88 -9.70 -18.48
N SER A 137 -6.76 -8.93 -19.56
CA SER A 137 -6.74 -9.48 -20.91
C SER A 137 -5.90 -8.60 -21.83
N LYS A 138 -4.58 -8.71 -21.70
CA LYS A 138 -3.61 -8.65 -22.79
C LYS A 138 -2.23 -9.05 -22.27
#